data_AF-A0A176S0G2-F1
#
_entry.id   AF-A0A176S0G2-F1
#
_cell.length_a   1.000
_cell.length_b   1.000
_cell.length_c   1.000
_cell.angle_alpha   90.00
_cell.angle_beta   90.00
_cell.angle_gamma   90.00
#
_symmetry.space_group_name_H-M   'P 1'
#
loop_
_entity.id
_entity.type
_entity.pdbx_description
1 polymer ?
#
loop_
_entity_poly.entity_id
_entity_poly.type
_entity_poly.pdbx_seq_one_letter_code
_entity_poly.pdbx_strand_id
1 'polypeptide(L)' 'QAGEYLHVLHRMAPHPLYAILTREGYAWLSQQGRDVPVEIYIWRSTDSQAEAAARAEAV' A
#
# COMPACT_ATOMS: atom_id res chain seq x y z
N GLN A 1 -3.50 8.46 -11.20
CA GLN A 1 -2.90 9.78 -11.49
C GLN A 1 -1.61 9.91 -10.67
N ALA A 2 -0.70 10.84 -10.99
CA ALA A 2 0.50 11.01 -10.16
C ALA A 2 0.10 11.39 -8.73
N GLY A 3 0.68 10.74 -7.72
CA GLY A 3 0.32 10.98 -6.32
C GLY A 3 -0.84 10.12 -5.78
N GLU A 4 -1.53 9.36 -6.63
CA GLU A 4 -2.61 8.47 -6.18
C GLU A 4 -2.09 7.10 -5.76
N TYR A 5 -2.73 6.54 -4.75
CA TYR A 5 -2.46 5.20 -4.23
C TYR A 5 -3.77 4.50 -3.84
N LEU A 6 -3.72 3.18 -3.68
CA LEU A 6 -4.82 2.38 -3.16
C LEU A 6 -4.63 2.13 -1.67
N HIS A 7 -5.65 2.40 -0.87
CA HIS A 7 -5.72 2.01 0.55
C HIS A 7 -6.61 0.78 0.70
N VAL A 8 -6.05 -0.31 1.20
CA VAL A 8 -6.71 -1.60 1.35
C VAL A 8 -6.81 -1.94 2.83
N LEU A 9 -8.03 -2.09 3.30
CA LEU A 9 -8.35 -2.55 4.65
C LEU A 9 -8.54 -4.06 4.63
N HIS A 10 -7.74 -4.79 5.41
CA HIS A 10 -7.79 -6.24 5.46
C HIS A 10 -7.73 -6.78 6.89
N ARG A 11 -8.29 -7.98 7.10
CA ARG A 11 -8.38 -8.60 8.43
C ARG A 11 -7.20 -9.51 8.77
N MET A 12 -6.36 -9.83 7.79
CA MET A 12 -5.23 -10.76 7.87
C MET A 12 -4.11 -10.32 6.91
N ALA A 13 -2.87 -10.75 7.12
CA ALA A 13 -1.80 -10.45 6.16
C ALA A 13 -2.06 -11.17 4.81
N PRO A 14 -2.20 -10.44 3.68
CA PRO A 14 -2.50 -11.05 2.39
C PRO A 14 -1.21 -11.49 1.70
N HIS A 15 -0.57 -12.54 2.21
CA HIS A 15 0.72 -13.03 1.69
C HIS A 15 0.76 -13.25 0.15
N PRO A 16 -0.29 -13.78 -0.51
CA PRO A 16 -0.28 -13.95 -1.97
C PRO A 16 -0.25 -12.63 -2.75
N LEU A 17 -0.76 -11.54 -2.16
CA LEU A 17 -0.88 -10.24 -2.82
C LEU A 17 0.50 -9.64 -3.13
N TYR A 18 1.44 -9.72 -2.19
CA TYR A 18 2.74 -9.05 -2.30
C TYR A 18 3.55 -9.51 -3.51
N ALA A 19 3.55 -10.81 -3.81
CA ALA A 19 4.24 -11.35 -4.98
C ALA A 19 3.65 -10.81 -6.30
N ILE A 20 2.33 -10.63 -6.35
CA ILE A 20 1.64 -10.03 -7.50
C ILE A 20 2.03 -8.56 -7.62
N LEU A 21 1.99 -7.80 -6.53
CA LEU A 21 2.33 -6.37 -6.54
C LEU A 21 3.74 -6.13 -7.09
N THR A 22 4.73 -6.89 -6.61
CA THR A 22 6.10 -6.78 -7.13
C THR A 22 6.17 -7.07 -8.62
N ARG A 23 5.52 -8.16 -9.08
CA ARG A 23 5.54 -8.54 -10.50
C ARG A 23 4.91 -7.48 -11.40
N GLU A 24 3.85 -6.82 -10.94
CA GLU A 24 3.12 -5.82 -11.71
C GLU A 24 3.69 -4.38 -11.57
N GLY A 25 4.82 -4.21 -10.88
CA GLY A 25 5.49 -2.91 -10.73
C GLY A 25 4.85 -1.99 -9.71
N TYR A 26 4.36 -2.55 -8.60
CA TYR A 26 3.81 -1.82 -7.48
C TYR A 26 4.69 -1.96 -6.24
N ALA A 27 4.73 -0.89 -5.46
CA ALA A 27 5.26 -0.85 -4.11
C ALA A 27 4.10 -0.76 -3.10
N TRP A 28 4.38 -1.11 -1.85
CA TRP A 28 3.39 -1.04 -0.79
C TRP A 28 4.00 -0.71 0.58
N LEU A 29 3.15 -0.22 1.47
CA LEU A 29 3.39 -0.10 2.91
C LEU A 29 2.27 -0.86 3.62
N SER A 30 2.62 -1.89 4.39
CA SER A 30 1.67 -2.60 5.25
C SER A 30 1.92 -2.23 6.70
N GLN A 31 0.86 -1.89 7.42
CA GLN A 31 0.94 -1.63 8.86
C GLN A 31 -0.21 -2.29 9.61
N GLN A 32 -0.06 -2.37 10.93
CA GLN A 32 -1.18 -2.69 11.80
C GLN A 32 -2.11 -1.48 11.80
N GLY A 33 -3.36 -1.68 11.39
CA GLY A 33 -4.32 -0.59 11.27
C GLY A 33 -4.88 -0.15 12.62
N ARG A 34 -5.50 1.04 12.64
CA ARG A 34 -6.26 1.53 13.81
C ARG A 34 -7.66 0.92 13.85
N ASP A 35 -8.30 0.79 12.69
CA ASP A 35 -9.68 0.29 12.55
C ASP A 35 -9.76 -1.19 12.18
N VAL A 36 -8.75 -1.70 11.45
CA VAL A 36 -8.64 -3.11 11.05
C VAL A 36 -7.25 -3.67 11.36
N PRO A 37 -7.10 -5.00 11.51
CA PRO A 37 -5.81 -5.60 11.85
C PRO A 37 -4.68 -5.30 10.87
N VAL A 38 -4.98 -5.10 9.58
CA VAL A 38 -3.97 -4.86 8.54
C VAL A 38 -4.45 -3.78 7.57
N GLU A 39 -3.66 -2.73 7.44
CA GLU A 39 -3.84 -1.69 6.43
C GLU A 39 -2.69 -1.75 5.44
N ILE A 40 -3.00 -1.60 4.15
CA ILE A 40 -2.02 -1.70 3.07
C ILE A 40 -2.23 -0.55 2.11
N TYR A 41 -1.19 0.23 1.92
CA TYR A 41 -1.13 1.32 0.96
C TYR A 41 -0.33 0.82 -0.24
N ILE A 42 -0.85 0.95 -1.46
CA ILE A 42 -0.27 0.38 -2.67
C ILE A 42 -0.18 1.45 -3.75
N TRP A 43 0.98 1.63 -4.35
CA TRP A 43 1.22 2.63 -5.41
C TRP A 43 2.15 2.10 -6.49
N ARG A 44 2.20 2.77 -7.64
CA ARG A 44 3.17 2.44 -8.71
C ARG A 44 4.58 2.68 -8.19
N SER A 45 5.49 1.72 -8.38
CA SER A 45 6.86 1.81 -7.85
C SER A 45 7.66 2.99 -8.40
N THR A 46 7.27 3.52 -9.56
CA THR A 46 7.89 4.67 -10.21
C THR A 46 7.28 6.02 -9.79
N ASP A 47 6.25 6.02 -8.94
CA ASP A 47 5.54 7.22 -8.51
C ASP A 47 5.93 7.63 -7.08
N SER A 48 6.96 8.48 -6.99
CA SER A 48 7.46 8.99 -5.71
C SER A 48 6.48 9.94 -5.00
N GLN A 49 5.56 10.57 -5.73
CA GLN A 49 4.53 11.41 -5.12
C GLN A 49 3.50 10.54 -4.40
N ALA A 50 3.11 9.43 -5.01
CA ALA A 50 2.19 8.48 -4.40
C ALA A 50 2.80 7.80 -3.18
N GLU A 51 4.11 7.49 -3.22
CA GLU A 51 4.83 7.00 -2.04
C GLU A 51 4.78 8.01 -0.88
N ALA A 52 5.08 9.28 -1.14
CA ALA A 52 5.07 10.31 -0.12
C ALA A 52 3.67 10.50 0.49
N ALA A 53 2.63 10.53 -0.35
CA ALA A 53 1.24 10.65 0.08
C ALA A 53 0.80 9.45 0.96
N ALA A 54 1.07 8.23 0.50
CA ALA A 54 0.77 7.01 1.24
C ALA A 54 1.46 6.97 2.61
N ARG A 55 2.74 7.37 2.67
CA ARG A 55 3.49 7.42 3.92
C ARG A 55 3.00 8.50 4.86
N ALA A 56 2.60 9.66 4.35
CA ALA A 56 2.07 10.75 5.18
C ALA A 56 0.75 10.37 5.84
N GLU A 57 -0.10 9.62 5.14
CA GLU A 57 -1.38 9.14 5.69
C GLU A 57 -1.20 7.98 6.68
N ALA A 58 -0.15 7.19 6.52
CA ALA A 58 0.14 6.07 7.40
C ALA A 58 0.63 6.45 8.82
N VAL A 59 0.77 7.75 9.15
CA VAL A 59 1.25 8.28 10.46
C VAL A 59 0.08 8.53 11.43
#